data_AF-A0A080Z3G2-F1
#
_entry.id   AF-A0A080Z3G2-F1
#
_cell.length_a   1.000
_cell.length_b   1.000
_cell.length_c   1.000
_cell.angle_alpha   90.00
_cell.angle_beta   90.00
_cell.angle_gamma   90.00
#
_symmetry.space_group_name_H-M   'P 1'
#
loop_
_entity.id
_entity.type
_entity.pdbx_description
1 polymer ?
#
loop_
_entity_poly.entity_id
_entity_poly.type
_entity_poly.pdbx_seq_one_letter_code
_entity_poly.pdbx_strand_id
1 'polypeptide(L)'
;MIQNLMIQLRHTNNAAALSRVTHLKPIKASVTRWPSTYQMLQRYMKIRDAILTVSAVEELVPRGNGHRRIAAVTDKLVELDSVCVKLQAEERSMAEVRLLCDACMVKYPEMSEYLQPAAQIVHSSLFGSALVKVQNDLPLSSPEQQEIEAFVLPTNESSPAVRPRVDFASTVLR
;
A
#
# COMPACT_ATOMS: atom_id res chain seq x y z
N MET A 1 4.85 7.61 -22.34
CA MET A 1 3.68 8.27 -22.96
C MET A 1 2.94 9.15 -21.96
N ILE A 2 2.23 8.63 -20.95
CA ILE A 2 1.47 9.48 -19.99
C ILE A 2 2.36 10.46 -19.22
N GLN A 3 3.52 10.04 -18.72
CA GLN A 3 4.45 10.96 -18.03
C GLN A 3 4.77 12.20 -18.89
N ASN A 4 5.02 12.03 -20.19
CA ASN A 4 5.33 13.15 -21.08
C ASN A 4 4.13 14.08 -21.27
N LEU A 5 2.92 13.52 -21.46
CA LEU A 5 1.69 14.31 -21.49
C LEU A 5 1.52 15.13 -20.21
N MET A 6 1.68 14.48 -19.05
CA MET A 6 1.54 15.14 -17.74
C MET A 6 2.62 16.20 -17.50
N ILE A 7 3.80 16.09 -18.10
CA ILE A 7 4.83 17.12 -18.09
C ILE A 7 4.44 18.29 -19.00
N GLN A 8 4.01 18.03 -20.24
CA GLN A 8 3.63 19.10 -21.18
C GLN A 8 2.44 19.92 -20.69
N LEU A 9 1.48 19.29 -20.01
CA LEU A 9 0.35 19.97 -19.38
C LEU A 9 0.77 20.97 -18.29
N ARG A 10 2.01 20.88 -17.77
CA ARG A 10 2.55 21.80 -16.78
C ARG A 10 3.28 22.99 -17.40
N HIS A 11 3.48 23.01 -18.72
CA HIS A 11 4.01 24.19 -19.40
C HIS A 11 3.02 25.35 -19.28
N THR A 12 3.53 26.57 -19.12
CA THR A 12 2.75 27.75 -18.69
C THR A 12 1.48 27.96 -19.51
N ASN A 13 1.57 27.89 -20.83
CA ASN A 13 0.42 28.09 -21.72
C ASN A 13 -0.61 26.96 -21.60
N ASN A 14 -0.16 25.70 -21.56
CA ASN A 14 -1.04 24.54 -21.43
C ASN A 14 -1.71 24.50 -20.06
N ALA A 15 -0.96 24.83 -18.99
CA ALA A 15 -1.49 24.92 -17.65
C ALA A 15 -2.55 26.03 -17.52
N ALA A 16 -2.32 27.18 -18.16
CA ALA A 16 -3.28 28.28 -18.21
C ALA A 16 -4.53 27.93 -19.03
N ALA A 17 -4.39 27.16 -20.12
CA ALA A 17 -5.53 26.67 -20.89
C ALA A 17 -6.33 25.63 -20.08
N LEU A 18 -5.65 24.68 -19.45
CA LEU A 18 -6.27 23.65 -18.61
C LEU A 18 -6.98 24.26 -17.39
N SER A 19 -6.43 25.31 -16.78
CA SER A 19 -7.05 25.94 -15.61
C SER A 19 -8.37 26.65 -15.91
N ARG A 20 -8.68 26.91 -17.19
CA ARG A 20 -9.98 27.45 -17.61
C ARG A 20 -11.09 26.39 -17.61
N VAL A 21 -10.72 25.11 -17.69
CA VAL A 21 -11.67 23.99 -17.81
C VAL A 21 -11.67 23.06 -16.59
N THR A 22 -10.63 23.09 -15.76
CA THR A 22 -10.59 22.34 -14.50
C THR A 22 -9.71 23.00 -13.45
N HIS A 23 -10.08 22.86 -12.17
CA HIS A 23 -9.25 23.29 -11.04
C HIS A 23 -8.13 22.29 -10.71
N LEU A 24 -8.19 21.07 -11.27
CA LEU A 24 -7.24 20.00 -10.99
C LEU A 24 -5.94 20.19 -11.78
N LYS A 25 -4.81 20.23 -11.07
CA LYS A 25 -3.48 20.37 -11.68
C LYS A 25 -2.92 19.02 -12.16
N PRO A 26 -2.12 18.97 -13.23
CA PRO A 26 -1.41 17.75 -13.61
C PRO A 26 -0.39 17.35 -12.53
N ILE A 27 -0.24 16.05 -12.30
CA ILE A 27 0.78 15.45 -11.41
C ILE A 27 1.76 14.67 -12.28
N LYS A 28 3.07 14.84 -12.05
CA LYS A 28 4.10 13.98 -12.65
C LYS A 28 4.46 12.85 -11.70
N ALA A 29 4.77 11.67 -12.23
CA ALA A 29 5.40 10.63 -11.44
C ALA A 29 6.78 11.10 -10.96
N SER A 30 7.19 10.59 -9.80
CA SER A 30 8.46 10.85 -9.12
C SER A 30 9.16 9.53 -8.89
N VAL A 31 10.38 9.41 -9.41
CA VAL A 31 11.18 8.17 -9.29
C VAL A 31 11.41 7.76 -7.83
N THR A 32 11.50 8.73 -6.93
CA THR A 32 11.80 8.50 -5.51
C THR A 32 10.58 8.25 -4.62
N ARG A 33 9.36 8.45 -5.13
CA ARG A 33 8.12 8.27 -4.35
C ARG A 33 7.32 7.08 -4.87
N TRP A 34 7.23 6.05 -4.05
CA TRP A 34 6.56 4.77 -4.34
C TRP A 34 5.17 4.91 -5.00
N PRO A 35 4.19 5.69 -4.48
CA PRO A 35 2.86 5.75 -5.07
C PRO A 35 2.72 6.73 -6.25
N SER A 36 3.80 7.41 -6.65
CA SER A 36 3.68 8.58 -7.53
C SER A 36 3.18 8.26 -8.95
N THR A 37 3.53 7.09 -9.49
CA THR A 37 3.02 6.63 -10.79
C THR A 37 1.51 6.40 -10.74
N TYR A 38 1.04 5.73 -9.68
CA TYR A 38 -0.39 5.51 -9.45
C TYR A 38 -1.15 6.83 -9.31
N GLN A 39 -0.66 7.76 -8.48
CA GLN A 39 -1.27 9.08 -8.29
C GLN A 39 -1.33 9.89 -9.58
N MET A 40 -0.31 9.81 -10.43
CA MET A 40 -0.31 10.41 -11.76
C MET A 40 -1.40 9.81 -12.65
N LEU A 41 -1.52 8.49 -12.70
CA LEU A 41 -2.52 7.81 -13.52
C LEU A 41 -3.94 8.15 -13.06
N GLN A 42 -4.20 8.14 -11.75
CA GLN A 42 -5.47 8.60 -11.20
C GLN A 42 -5.77 10.05 -11.56
N ARG A 43 -4.77 10.93 -11.47
CA ARG A 43 -4.93 12.33 -11.86
C ARG A 43 -5.29 12.43 -13.34
N TYR A 44 -4.57 11.72 -14.21
CA TYR A 44 -4.85 11.65 -15.64
C TYR A 44 -6.29 11.21 -15.89
N MET A 45 -6.77 10.14 -15.25
CA MET A 45 -8.15 9.66 -15.42
C MET A 45 -9.18 10.74 -15.03
N LYS A 46 -8.93 11.51 -13.97
CA LYS A 46 -9.83 12.60 -13.51
C LYS A 46 -9.85 13.83 -14.41
N ILE A 47 -8.75 14.13 -15.11
CA ILE A 47 -8.63 15.34 -15.93
C ILE A 47 -8.66 15.06 -17.43
N ARG A 48 -8.80 13.79 -17.85
CA ARG A 48 -8.70 13.37 -19.25
C ARG A 48 -9.59 14.18 -20.18
N ASP A 49 -10.86 14.33 -19.83
CA ASP A 49 -11.83 15.02 -20.70
C ASP A 49 -11.52 16.52 -20.78
N ALA A 50 -11.03 17.12 -19.70
CA ALA A 50 -10.52 18.49 -19.71
C ALA A 50 -9.24 18.64 -20.56
N ILE A 51 -8.37 17.63 -20.60
CA ILE A 51 -7.21 17.65 -21.50
C ILE A 51 -7.65 17.63 -22.97
N LEU A 52 -8.69 16.87 -23.30
CA LEU A 52 -9.21 16.80 -24.68
C LEU A 52 -9.76 18.12 -25.20
N THR A 53 -10.07 19.10 -24.35
CA THR A 53 -10.48 20.44 -24.79
C THR A 53 -9.31 21.40 -24.99
N VAL A 54 -8.07 20.98 -24.69
CA VAL A 54 -6.86 21.79 -24.84
C VAL A 54 -6.16 21.39 -26.15
N SER A 55 -6.43 22.13 -27.22
CA SER A 55 -5.94 21.84 -28.58
C SER A 55 -4.43 21.60 -28.67
N ALA A 56 -3.63 22.32 -27.89
CA ALA A 56 -2.17 22.18 -27.89
C ALA A 56 -1.66 20.79 -27.45
N VAL A 57 -2.48 19.98 -26.77
CA VAL A 57 -2.07 18.68 -26.20
C VAL A 57 -3.10 17.57 -26.43
N GLU A 58 -4.23 17.86 -27.10
CA GLU A 58 -5.31 16.89 -27.31
C GLU A 58 -4.87 15.66 -28.12
N GLU A 59 -3.94 15.85 -29.05
CA GLU A 59 -3.36 14.79 -29.90
C GLU A 59 -2.48 13.82 -29.10
N LEU A 60 -1.93 14.28 -27.98
CA LEU A 60 -1.06 13.49 -27.11
C LEU A 60 -1.86 12.61 -26.14
N VAL A 61 -3.18 12.81 -26.05
CA VAL A 61 -4.06 12.02 -25.18
C VAL A 61 -4.22 10.62 -25.75
N PRO A 62 -3.92 9.56 -25.00
CA PRO A 62 -4.16 8.20 -25.46
C PRO A 62 -5.64 7.95 -25.76
N ARG A 63 -5.91 7.34 -26.90
CA ARG A 63 -7.27 7.00 -27.36
C ARG A 63 -7.43 5.49 -27.54
N GLY A 64 -8.68 5.04 -27.63
CA GLY A 64 -9.04 3.64 -27.86
C GLY A 64 -8.30 2.67 -26.93
N ASN A 65 -7.54 1.73 -27.52
CA ASN A 65 -6.79 0.72 -26.78
C ASN A 65 -5.77 1.29 -25.80
N GLY A 66 -5.11 2.41 -26.14
CA GLY A 66 -4.14 3.04 -25.24
C GLY A 66 -4.78 3.49 -23.93
N HIS A 67 -5.94 4.14 -24.03
CA HIS A 67 -6.71 4.55 -22.85
C HIS A 67 -7.23 3.35 -22.06
N ARG A 68 -7.80 2.34 -22.73
CA ARG A 68 -8.32 1.13 -22.06
C ARG A 68 -7.25 0.41 -21.24
N ARG A 69 -6.02 0.31 -21.77
CA ARG A 69 -4.89 -0.28 -21.03
C ARG A 69 -4.52 0.54 -19.80
N ILE A 70 -4.55 1.87 -19.89
CA ILE A 70 -4.26 2.75 -18.75
C ILE A 70 -5.34 2.62 -17.68
N ALA A 71 -6.62 2.60 -18.06
CA ALA A 71 -7.74 2.42 -17.14
C ALA A 71 -7.59 1.09 -16.38
N ALA A 72 -7.39 -0.03 -17.11
CA ALA A 72 -7.23 -1.34 -16.52
C ALA A 72 -6.04 -1.44 -15.54
N VAL A 73 -4.90 -0.82 -15.87
CA VAL A 73 -3.75 -0.76 -14.94
C VAL A 73 -4.06 0.13 -13.73
N THR A 74 -4.76 1.24 -13.92
CA THR A 74 -5.15 2.13 -12.83
C THR A 74 -6.05 1.41 -11.83
N ASP A 75 -7.03 0.64 -12.31
CA ASP A 75 -7.95 -0.13 -11.46
C ASP A 75 -7.20 -1.17 -10.62
N LYS A 76 -6.27 -1.93 -11.24
CA LYS A 76 -5.40 -2.86 -10.50
C LYS A 76 -4.57 -2.14 -9.42
N LEU A 77 -4.02 -0.98 -9.75
CA LEU A 77 -3.23 -0.19 -8.79
C LEU A 77 -4.07 0.36 -7.64
N VAL A 78 -5.36 0.68 -7.84
CA VAL A 78 -6.27 1.08 -6.75
C VAL A 78 -6.38 -0.04 -5.72
N GLU A 79 -6.56 -1.28 -6.17
CA GLU A 79 -6.70 -2.42 -5.27
C GLU A 79 -5.41 -2.69 -4.50
N LEU A 80 -4.27 -2.68 -5.19
CA LEU A 80 -2.97 -2.91 -4.57
C LEU A 80 -2.57 -1.79 -3.60
N ASP A 81 -2.90 -0.54 -3.93
CA ASP A 81 -2.71 0.60 -3.00
C ASP A 81 -3.52 0.41 -1.73
N SER A 82 -4.77 -0.10 -1.83
CA SER A 82 -5.59 -0.40 -0.64
C SER A 82 -4.95 -1.47 0.26
N VAL A 83 -4.25 -2.45 -0.33
CA VAL A 83 -3.49 -3.45 0.42
C VAL A 83 -2.28 -2.81 1.09
N CYS A 84 -1.50 -1.99 0.37
CA CYS A 84 -0.37 -1.27 0.94
C CYS A 84 -0.77 -0.37 2.11
N VAL A 85 -1.88 0.37 1.98
CA VAL A 85 -2.43 1.20 3.07
C VAL A 85 -2.79 0.36 4.29
N LYS A 86 -3.45 -0.79 4.10
CA LYS A 86 -3.77 -1.70 5.20
C LYS A 86 -2.51 -2.26 5.87
N LEU A 87 -1.51 -2.65 5.08
CA LEU A 87 -0.23 -3.16 5.60
C LEU A 87 0.55 -2.12 6.41
N GLN A 88 0.34 -0.83 6.16
CA GLN A 88 1.01 0.28 6.85
C GLN A 88 0.27 0.78 8.10
N ALA A 89 -0.86 0.16 8.48
CA ALA A 89 -1.55 0.52 9.71
C ALA A 89 -0.69 0.18 10.94
N GLU A 90 -0.76 1.01 11.97
CA GLU A 90 0.07 0.91 13.19
C GLU A 90 -0.10 -0.44 13.89
N GLU A 91 -1.34 -0.92 13.96
CA GLU A 91 -1.66 -2.24 14.50
C GLU A 91 -1.97 -3.19 13.34
N ARG A 92 -0.97 -4.00 12.95
CA ARG A 92 -1.09 -5.11 12.00
C ARG A 92 -0.46 -6.39 12.52
N SER A 93 -1.21 -7.49 12.49
CA SER A 93 -0.69 -8.81 12.86
C SER A 93 -0.01 -9.50 11.66
N MET A 94 0.88 -10.46 11.94
CA MET A 94 1.51 -11.27 10.89
C MET A 94 0.49 -12.16 10.17
N ALA A 95 -0.54 -12.62 10.87
CA ALA A 95 -1.68 -13.33 10.29
C ALA A 95 -2.44 -12.47 9.27
N GLU A 96 -2.72 -11.21 9.59
CA GLU A 96 -3.36 -10.27 8.65
C GLU A 96 -2.47 -9.96 7.45
N VAL A 97 -1.16 -9.74 7.67
CA VAL A 97 -0.19 -9.53 6.59
C VAL A 97 -0.18 -10.73 5.65
N ARG A 98 -0.12 -11.96 6.19
CA ARG A 98 -0.15 -13.19 5.40
C ARG A 98 -1.44 -13.33 4.60
N LEU A 99 -2.59 -13.07 5.23
CA LEU A 99 -3.90 -13.12 4.58
C LEU A 99 -4.01 -12.12 3.42
N LEU A 100 -3.51 -10.90 3.58
CA LEU A 100 -3.47 -9.90 2.51
C LEU A 100 -2.55 -10.33 1.37
N CYS A 101 -1.37 -10.88 1.68
CA CYS A 101 -0.44 -11.41 0.67
C CYS A 101 -1.05 -12.61 -0.09
N ASP A 102 -1.73 -13.53 0.60
CA ASP A 102 -2.42 -14.67 -0.02
C ASP A 102 -3.54 -14.21 -0.95
N ALA A 103 -4.36 -13.25 -0.51
CA ALA A 103 -5.40 -12.66 -1.35
C ALA A 103 -4.81 -11.99 -2.61
N CYS A 104 -3.66 -11.31 -2.48
CA CYS A 104 -2.94 -10.76 -3.63
C CYS A 104 -2.49 -11.84 -4.60
N MET A 105 -1.92 -12.96 -4.13
CA MET A 105 -1.48 -14.06 -5.02
C MET A 105 -2.65 -14.76 -5.71
N VAL A 106 -3.79 -14.92 -5.03
CA VAL A 106 -5.00 -15.50 -5.65
C VAL A 106 -5.49 -14.61 -6.79
N LYS A 107 -5.50 -13.29 -6.60
CA LYS A 107 -5.99 -12.34 -7.60
C LYS A 107 -4.96 -12.01 -8.70
N TYR A 108 -3.68 -12.01 -8.33
CA TYR A 108 -2.54 -11.67 -9.17
C TYR A 108 -1.47 -12.77 -9.04
N PRO A 109 -1.65 -13.92 -9.73
CA PRO A 109 -0.75 -15.06 -9.62
C PRO A 109 0.71 -14.73 -9.90
N GLU A 110 0.97 -13.71 -10.72
CA GLU A 110 2.32 -13.21 -11.05
C GLU A 110 3.07 -12.69 -9.81
N MET A 111 2.36 -12.32 -8.74
CA MET A 111 2.98 -11.87 -7.49
C MET A 111 3.52 -13.01 -6.62
N SER A 112 3.19 -14.27 -6.95
CA SER A 112 3.59 -15.42 -6.14
C SER A 112 5.11 -15.53 -6.00
N GLU A 113 5.87 -15.15 -7.03
CA GLU A 113 7.33 -15.12 -7.00
C GLU A 113 7.89 -14.32 -5.80
N TYR A 114 7.17 -13.26 -5.41
CA TYR A 114 7.59 -12.34 -4.34
C TYR A 114 6.85 -12.57 -3.02
N LEU A 115 5.59 -13.00 -3.05
CA LEU A 115 4.73 -13.04 -1.87
C LEU A 115 4.57 -14.43 -1.25
N GLN A 116 4.96 -15.50 -1.96
CA GLN A 116 4.81 -16.86 -1.42
C GLN A 116 5.73 -17.08 -0.19
N PRO A 117 5.39 -18.00 0.72
CA PRO A 117 6.23 -18.28 1.89
C PRO A 117 7.67 -18.68 1.56
N ALA A 118 7.89 -19.29 0.39
CA ALA A 118 9.19 -19.72 -0.10
C ALA A 118 9.86 -18.70 -1.05
N ALA A 119 9.36 -17.46 -1.12
CA ALA A 119 9.97 -16.42 -1.95
C ALA A 119 11.40 -16.12 -1.47
N GLN A 120 12.31 -15.81 -2.39
CA GLN A 120 13.72 -15.54 -2.09
C GLN A 120 13.94 -14.40 -1.09
N ILE A 121 12.98 -13.47 -0.99
CA ILE A 121 13.02 -12.35 -0.05
C ILE A 121 12.65 -12.76 1.39
N VAL A 122 12.08 -13.95 1.59
CA VAL A 122 11.66 -14.44 2.91
C VAL A 122 12.84 -15.11 3.60
N HIS A 123 13.32 -14.50 4.69
CA HIS A 123 14.49 -15.01 5.41
C HIS A 123 14.21 -16.27 6.24
N SER A 124 13.07 -16.34 6.94
CA SER A 124 12.63 -17.55 7.65
C SER A 124 11.13 -17.74 7.44
N SER A 125 10.80 -18.72 6.60
CA SER A 125 9.41 -19.11 6.32
C SER A 125 8.76 -19.82 7.52
N LEU A 126 9.56 -20.61 8.25
CA LEU A 126 9.11 -21.32 9.47
C LEU A 126 8.76 -20.33 10.58
N PHE A 127 9.59 -19.31 10.81
CA PHE A 127 9.28 -18.26 11.79
C PHE A 127 7.98 -17.53 11.43
N GLY A 128 7.81 -17.12 10.17
CA GLY A 128 6.57 -16.49 9.71
C GLY A 128 5.34 -17.39 9.91
N SER A 129 5.45 -18.68 9.55
CA SER A 129 4.39 -19.68 9.77
C SER A 129 4.05 -19.84 11.26
N ALA A 130 5.07 -19.94 12.11
CA ALA A 130 4.91 -20.07 13.56
C ALA A 130 4.13 -18.87 14.15
N LEU A 131 4.50 -17.64 13.77
CA LEU A 131 3.79 -16.43 14.23
C LEU A 131 2.32 -16.41 13.80
N VAL A 132 2.04 -16.78 12.54
CA VAL A 132 0.67 -16.86 12.04
C VAL A 132 -0.13 -17.90 12.82
N LYS A 133 0.46 -19.05 13.15
CA LYS A 133 -0.20 -20.09 13.94
C LYS A 133 -0.44 -19.67 15.38
N VAL A 134 0.54 -19.05 16.05
CA VAL A 134 0.37 -18.50 17.40
C VAL A 134 -0.77 -17.47 17.44
N GLN A 135 -0.83 -16.57 16.46
CA GLN A 135 -1.88 -15.54 16.40
C GLN A 135 -3.29 -16.08 16.11
N ASN A 136 -3.39 -17.32 15.64
CA ASN A 136 -4.67 -17.99 15.36
C ASN A 136 -4.95 -19.16 16.32
N ASP A 137 -4.20 -19.28 17.42
CA ASP A 137 -4.30 -20.38 18.39
C ASP A 137 -4.22 -21.78 17.76
N LEU A 138 -3.37 -21.93 16.73
CA LEU A 138 -3.15 -23.17 16.00
C LEU A 138 -1.94 -23.96 16.54
N PRO A 139 -1.96 -25.30 16.46
CA PRO A 139 -0.86 -26.13 16.94
C PRO A 139 0.42 -25.91 16.12
N LEU A 140 1.54 -25.75 16.82
CA LEU A 140 2.87 -25.61 16.24
C LEU A 140 3.54 -26.96 16.03
N SER A 141 4.29 -27.09 14.94
CA SER A 141 5.23 -28.20 14.74
C SER A 141 6.51 -27.97 15.56
N SER A 142 7.28 -29.03 15.82
CA SER A 142 8.55 -28.90 16.57
C SER A 142 9.55 -27.93 15.93
N PRO A 143 9.75 -27.88 14.59
CA PRO A 143 10.61 -26.88 13.97
C PRO A 143 10.09 -25.45 14.16
N GLU A 144 8.78 -25.24 14.09
CA GLU A 144 8.17 -23.92 14.33
C GLU A 144 8.34 -23.47 15.78
N GLN A 145 8.24 -24.39 16.74
CA GLN A 145 8.48 -24.10 18.16
C GLN A 145 9.93 -23.66 18.40
N GLN A 146 10.90 -24.35 17.80
CA GLN A 146 12.31 -24.01 17.93
C GLN A 146 12.63 -22.61 17.37
N GLU A 147 12.00 -22.21 16.27
CA GLU A 147 12.21 -20.89 15.66
C GLU A 147 11.73 -19.72 16.55
N ILE A 148 10.71 -19.95 17.39
CA ILE A 148 10.14 -18.90 18.25
C ILE A 148 10.56 -19.01 19.72
N GLU A 149 11.28 -20.07 20.10
CA GLU A 149 11.64 -20.38 21.49
C GLU A 149 12.34 -19.21 22.19
N ALA A 150 13.26 -18.54 21.48
CA ALA A 150 13.99 -17.39 22.00
C ALA A 150 13.10 -16.16 22.34
N PHE A 151 11.87 -16.12 21.83
CA PHE A 151 10.92 -15.03 22.07
C PHE A 151 9.90 -15.36 23.18
N VAL A 152 9.93 -16.58 23.72
CA VAL A 152 9.06 -16.99 24.83
C VAL A 152 9.53 -16.25 26.08
N LEU A 153 8.68 -15.36 26.59
CA LEU A 153 8.92 -14.72 27.87
C LEU A 153 8.71 -15.76 28.99
N PRO A 154 9.55 -15.77 30.04
CA PRO A 154 9.28 -16.56 31.22
C PRO A 154 7.88 -16.20 31.71
N THR A 155 7.04 -17.21 31.90
CA THR A 155 5.76 -17.04 32.57
C THR A 155 6.07 -16.59 33.99
N ASN A 156 6.13 -15.29 34.23
CA ASN A 156 6.10 -14.76 35.58
C ASN A 156 4.73 -15.15 36.13
N GLU A 157 4.67 -16.27 36.84
CA GLU A 157 3.66 -16.48 37.86
C GLU A 157 3.71 -15.23 38.75
N SER A 158 2.68 -14.40 38.65
CA SER A 158 2.49 -13.17 39.42
C SER A 158 3.49 -12.03 39.15
N SER A 159 3.23 -11.21 38.13
CA SER A 159 3.55 -9.78 38.31
C SER A 159 2.76 -9.28 39.53
N PRO A 160 3.40 -8.74 40.59
CA PRO A 160 2.65 -8.07 41.64
C PRO A 160 1.88 -6.94 40.97
N ALA A 161 0.57 -6.89 41.20
CA ALA A 161 -0.34 -5.90 40.63
C ALA A 161 0.36 -4.54 40.53
N VAL A 162 0.56 -4.05 39.30
CA VAL A 162 1.08 -2.70 39.06
C VAL A 162 0.08 -1.78 39.73
N ARG A 163 0.42 -1.26 40.92
CA ARG A 163 -0.39 -0.25 41.58
C ARG A 163 -0.51 0.90 40.59
N PRO A 164 -1.74 1.35 40.24
CA PRO A 164 -1.89 2.44 39.30
C PRO A 164 -1.12 3.64 39.85
N ARG A 165 -0.18 4.13 39.06
CA ARG A 165 0.61 5.31 39.38
C ARG A 165 -0.38 6.48 39.32
N VAL A 166 -0.90 6.87 40.47
CA VAL A 166 -1.84 8.00 40.59
C VAL A 166 -1.14 9.21 39.98
N ASP A 167 -1.73 9.79 38.94
CA ASP A 167 -1.15 10.98 38.32
C ASP A 167 -1.30 12.19 39.25
N PHE A 168 -0.44 13.18 39.04
CA PHE A 168 -0.40 14.38 39.85
C PHE A 168 -1.76 15.12 39.83
N ALA A 169 -2.46 15.13 38.70
CA ALA A 169 -3.76 15.81 38.56
C ALA A 169 -4.84 15.19 39.47
N SER A 170 -4.86 13.86 39.57
CA SER A 170 -5.75 13.09 40.45
C SER A 170 -5.48 13.34 41.94
N THR A 171 -4.29 13.85 42.29
CA THR A 171 -3.89 14.17 43.67
C THR A 171 -4.28 15.61 44.04
N VAL A 172 -4.49 16.49 43.05
CA VAL A 172 -4.76 17.93 43.23
C VAL A 172 -6.26 18.24 43.32
N LEU A 173 -7.13 17.44 42.70
CA LEU A 173 -8.58 17.71 42.61
C LEU A 173 -9.42 17.16 43.79
N ARG A 174 -8.95 17.32 45.03
CA ARG A 174 -9.80 17.05 46.23
C ARG A 174 -10.68 18.23 46.60
#